data_AF-A0A392UUY7-F1
#
_entry.id   AF-A0A392UUY7-F1
#
_cell.length_a   1.000
_cell.length_b   1.000
_cell.length_c   1.000
_cell.angle_alpha   90.00
_cell.angle_beta   90.00
_cell.angle_gamma   90.00
#
_symmetry.space_group_name_H-M   'P 1'
#
loop_
_entity.id
_entity.type
_entity.pdbx_description
1 polymer ?
#
loop_
_entity_poly.entity_id
_entity_poly.type
_entity_poly.pdbx_seq_one_letter_code
_entity_poly.pdbx_strand_id
1 'polypeptide(L)' 'MRRALGAKMKLEFINGTIPIPDDDFDPTFRAWNRCNMLVSSWILNSVSESIAQS' A
#
# COMPACT_ATOMS: atom_id res chain seq x y z
N MET A 1 -2.24 10.11 -7.74
CA MET A 1 -1.71 8.89 -7.10
C MET A 1 -0.20 8.69 -7.27
N ARG A 2 0.35 8.42 -8.46
CA ARG A 2 1.80 8.09 -8.63
C ARG A 2 2.77 9.12 -8.03
N ARG A 3 2.56 10.43 -8.27
CA ARG A 3 3.41 11.51 -7.70
C ARG A 3 3.31 11.59 -6.17
N ALA A 4 2.11 11.46 -5.62
CA ALA A 4 1.86 11.53 -4.18
C ALA A 4 2.47 10.33 -3.42
N LEU A 5 2.35 9.13 -4.00
CA LEU A 5 2.98 7.91 -3.48
C LEU A 5 4.50 7.96 -3.58
N GLY A 6 5.04 8.45 -4.70
CA GLY A 6 6.48 8.61 -4.91
C GLY A 6 7.12 9.58 -3.93
N ALA A 7 6.49 10.73 -3.68
CA ALA A 7 6.96 11.71 -2.69
C ALA A 7 7.05 11.15 -1.27
N LYS A 8 6.35 10.05 -0.98
CA LYS A 8 6.35 9.36 0.32
C LYS A 8 7.07 8.01 0.30
N MET A 9 7.77 7.68 -0.80
CA MET A 9 8.44 6.38 -0.99
C MET A 9 7.49 5.18 -0.83
N LYS A 10 6.22 5.34 -1.21
CA LYS A 10 5.18 4.28 -1.11
C LYS A 10 4.87 3.61 -2.44
N LEU A 11 5.51 4.05 -3.52
CA LEU A 11 5.37 3.45 -4.85
C LEU A 11 5.86 1.99 -4.86
N GLU A 12 6.85 1.68 -4.03
CA GLU A 12 7.47 0.36 -3.92
C GLU A 12 6.55 -0.71 -3.32
N PHE A 13 5.49 -0.29 -2.61
CA PHE A 13 4.44 -1.19 -2.12
C PHE A 13 3.45 -1.60 -3.23
N ILE A 14 3.37 -0.84 -4.33
CA ILE A 14 2.43 -1.13 -5.43
C ILE A 14 3.11 -1.95 -6.52
N ASN A 15 4.36 -1.62 -6.85
CA ASN A 15 5.09 -2.29 -7.93
C ASN A 15 5.75 -3.62 -7.47
N GLY A 16 5.63 -3.99 -6.20
CA GLY A 16 6.19 -5.21 -5.62
C GLY A 16 7.70 -5.16 -5.36
N THR A 17 8.34 -3.99 -5.43
CA THR A 17 9.76 -3.85 -5.08
C THR A 17 10.02 -4.16 -3.61
N ILE A 18 9.07 -3.82 -2.72
CA ILE A 18 9.09 -4.27 -1.32
C ILE A 18 8.21 -5.52 -1.23
N PRO A 19 8.80 -6.72 -1.08
CA PRO A 19 8.04 -7.95 -0.94
C PRO A 19 7.28 -7.98 0.39
N ILE A 20 6.24 -8.80 0.43
CA ILE A 20 5.55 -9.16 1.67
C ILE A 20 6.56 -9.96 2.52
N PRO A 21 6.76 -9.63 3.81
CA PRO A 21 7.56 -10.46 4.69
C PRO A 21 6.97 -11.87 4.80
N ASP A 22 7.81 -12.89 4.67
CA ASP A 22 7.37 -14.30 4.61
C ASP A 22 6.86 -14.83 5.96
N ASP A 23 7.22 -14.17 7.06
CA ASP A 23 6.89 -14.55 8.42
C ASP A 23 6.08 -13.44 9.12
N ASP A 24 4.88 -13.78 9.60
CA ASP A 24 4.02 -12.89 10.37
C ASP A 24 4.65 -12.45 11.71
N PHE A 25 5.62 -13.21 12.22
CA PHE A 25 6.40 -12.87 13.42
C PHE A 25 7.60 -11.97 13.13
N ASP A 26 7.90 -11.69 11.86
CA ASP A 26 8.93 -10.72 11.49
C ASP A 26 8.56 -9.33 12.07
N PRO A 27 9.45 -8.68 12.84
CA PRO A 27 9.23 -7.34 13.36
C PRO A 27 8.86 -6.31 12.28
N THR A 28 9.28 -6.54 11.03
CA THR A 28 9.00 -5.69 9.87
C THR A 28 7.61 -5.93 9.28
N PHE A 29 6.97 -7.09 9.50
CA PHE A 29 5.63 -7.40 9.01
C PHE A 29 4.60 -6.37 9.45
N ARG A 30 4.63 -5.97 10.73
CA ARG A 30 3.71 -4.96 11.25
C ARG A 30 3.87 -3.60 10.55
N ALA A 31 5.11 -3.20 10.28
CA ALA A 31 5.40 -1.93 9.59
C ALA A 31 4.98 -1.99 8.12
N TRP A 32 5.25 -3.12 7.46
CA TRP A 32 4.83 -3.40 6.10
C TRP A 32 3.30 -3.35 5.98
N ASN A 33 2.58 -4.06 6.85
CA ASN A 33 1.12 -4.15 6.84
C ASN A 33 0.48 -2.77 7.05
N ARG A 34 1.00 -1.96 7.98
CA ARG A 34 0.51 -0.58 8.19
C ARG A 34 0.68 0.27 6.95
N CYS A 35 1.82 0.16 6.26
CA CYS A 35 2.06 0.88 5.02
C CYS A 35 1.13 0.40 3.90
N ASN A 36 0.93 -0.91 3.79
CA ASN A 36 0.02 -1.51 2.83
C ASN A 36 -1.42 -1.01 3.03
N MET A 37 -1.94 -1.03 4.26
CA MET A 37 -3.28 -0.51 4.58
C MET A 37 -3.46 0.97 4.20
N LEU A 38 -2.45 1.82 4.43
CA LEU A 38 -2.49 3.23 4.04
C LEU A 38 -2.55 3.40 2.51
N VAL A 39 -1.73 2.64 1.78
CA VAL A 39 -1.73 2.67 0.31
C VAL A 39 -3.08 2.20 -0.23
N SER A 40 -3.62 1.11 0.30
CA SER A 40 -4.95 0.59 -0.08
C SER A 40 -6.06 1.62 0.20
N SER A 41 -6.03 2.28 1.35
CA SER A 41 -6.98 3.36 1.67
C SER A 41 -6.89 4.51 0.67
N TRP A 42 -5.69 4.94 0.28
CA TRP A 42 -5.54 5.99 -0.73
C TRP A 42 -6.02 5.56 -2.11
N ILE A 43 -5.80 4.31 -2.50
CA ILE A 43 -6.35 3.76 -3.75
C ILE A 43 -7.88 3.83 -3.71
N LEU A 44 -8.50 3.25 -2.68
CA LEU A 44 -9.95 3.19 -2.53
C LEU A 44 -10.59 4.59 -2.50
N ASN A 45 -9.96 5.55 -1.82
CA ASN A 45 -10.45 6.93 -1.77
C ASN A 45 -10.12 7.76 -3.03
N SER A 46 -9.34 7.23 -3.98
CA SER A 46 -8.97 7.93 -5.22
C SER A 46 -9.65 7.37 -6.47
N VAL A 47 -10.40 6.26 -6.35
CA VAL A 47 -11.19 5.69 -7.45
C VAL A 47 -12.64 6.16 -7.35
N SER A 48 -13.39 6.08 -8.45
CA SER A 48 -14.83 6.38 -8.44
C SER A 48 -15.58 5.39 -7.56
N GLU A 49 -16.70 5.81 -6.97
CA GLU A 49 -17.51 4.97 -6.08
C GLU A 49 -17.93 3.65 -6.75
N SER A 50 -18.24 3.69 -8.05
CA SER A 50 -18.56 2.50 -8.84
C SER A 50 -17.45 1.44 -8.81
N ILE A 51 -16.18 1.86 -8.77
CA ILE A 51 -15.01 0.97 -8.71
C ILE A 51 -14.70 0.60 -7.26
N ALA A 52 -14.91 1.52 -6.31
CA ALA A 52 -14.65 1.28 -4.88
C ALA A 52 -15.60 0.26 -4.24
N GLN A 53 -16.83 0.14 -4.75
CA GLN A 53 -17.91 -0.70 -4.21
C GLN A 53 -18.22 -1.94 -5.07
N SER A 54 -17.39 -2.24 -6.08
CA SER A 54 -17.54 -3.42 -6.95
C SER A 54 -17.17 -4.73 -6.25
#